data_AF-A0A935SPG6-F1
#
_entry.id   AF-A0A935SPG6-F1
#
_cell.length_a   1.000
_cell.length_b   1.000
_cell.length_c   1.000
_cell.angle_alpha   90.00
_cell.angle_beta   90.00
_cell.angle_gamma   90.00
#
_symmetry.space_group_name_H-M   'P 1'
#
loop_
_entity.id
_entity.type
_entity.pdbx_description
1 polymer ?
#
loop_
_entity_poly.entity_id
_entity_poly.type
_entity_poly.pdbx_seq_one_letter_code
_entity_poly.pdbx_strand_id
1 'polypeptide(L)'
;MDKSIQYLEFIIVHSGTSQHLKNKELNIVQFFCIGLLERLKNTSLALKALLDKINSNPSLEFACGIIIRSALLDKLIVLNLYEVLSKNQTTSITESEKEEIVKNFCEEMLSDGLAHTLKYVKAAKDVNLITHKKLLEIFKNFVSKHKIFFEPYANDGSMPVVKYKYTSPEKLFKKLANTPLKALSNIYDTYLFFSKYDHFGILYYEVSKQKYIEQLDRISKAIELFVGTQSILHLALRMYSGNDSFLNEQSDITAQYLDVKILNPNLKSLKVKK
;
A
#
# COMPACT_ATOMS: atom_id res chain seq x y z
N MET A 1 -16.69 17.48 -2.18
CA MET A 1 -16.05 16.49 -3.07
C MET A 1 -14.82 17.07 -3.75
N ASP A 2 -14.85 18.35 -4.14
CA ASP A 2 -13.74 19.06 -4.83
C ASP A 2 -12.40 18.92 -4.11
N LYS A 3 -12.39 19.01 -2.77
CA LYS A 3 -11.19 18.83 -1.96
C LYS A 3 -10.59 17.41 -2.11
N SER A 4 -11.43 16.38 -2.16
CA SER A 4 -11.00 15.00 -2.41
C SER A 4 -10.40 14.85 -3.81
N ILE A 5 -10.99 15.49 -4.82
CA ILE A 5 -10.43 15.50 -6.19
C ILE A 5 -9.05 16.15 -6.20
N GLN A 6 -8.87 17.29 -5.53
CA GLN A 6 -7.57 17.96 -5.42
C GLN A 6 -6.50 17.05 -4.76
N TYR A 7 -6.88 16.29 -3.73
CA TYR A 7 -5.98 15.32 -3.12
C TYR A 7 -5.57 14.21 -4.09
N LEU A 8 -6.53 13.66 -4.84
CA LEU A 8 -6.24 12.64 -5.84
C LEU A 8 -5.33 13.18 -6.94
N GLU A 9 -5.58 14.38 -7.44
CA GLU A 9 -4.75 15.04 -8.45
C GLU A 9 -3.31 15.25 -7.96
N PHE A 10 -3.14 15.73 -6.73
CA PHE A 10 -1.83 15.84 -6.10
C PHE A 10 -1.10 14.50 -6.06
N ILE A 11 -1.78 13.44 -5.62
CA ILE A 11 -1.20 12.10 -5.55
C ILE A 11 -0.79 11.59 -6.93
N ILE A 12 -1.64 11.82 -7.95
CA ILE A 12 -1.40 11.37 -9.33
C ILE A 12 -0.12 12.00 -9.88
N VAL A 13 0.05 13.31 -9.67
CA VAL A 13 1.20 14.08 -10.15
C VAL A 13 2.48 13.65 -9.44
N HIS A 14 2.43 13.53 -8.10
CA HIS A 14 3.62 13.34 -7.28
C HIS A 14 3.96 11.87 -6.96
N SER A 15 3.26 10.90 -7.56
CA SER A 15 3.58 9.47 -7.42
C SER A 15 4.33 8.89 -8.62
N GLY A 16 4.61 9.69 -9.66
CA GLY A 16 5.30 9.29 -10.90
C GLY A 16 6.80 8.97 -10.76
N THR A 17 7.26 8.59 -9.58
CA THR A 17 8.67 8.33 -9.24
C THR A 17 9.26 7.14 -9.99
N SER A 18 8.42 6.19 -10.40
CA SER A 18 8.87 5.01 -11.14
C SER A 18 9.60 5.36 -12.45
N GLN A 19 9.20 6.45 -13.12
CA GLN A 19 9.80 6.86 -14.39
C GLN A 19 11.24 7.32 -14.20
N HIS A 20 11.52 8.06 -13.12
CA HIS A 20 12.87 8.50 -12.74
C HIS A 20 13.79 7.32 -12.41
N LEU A 21 13.23 6.24 -11.87
CA LEU A 21 13.98 5.09 -11.36
C LEU A 21 14.00 3.89 -12.31
N LYS A 22 13.33 3.95 -13.46
CA LYS A 22 13.10 2.83 -14.40
C LYS A 22 14.38 2.11 -14.85
N ASN A 23 15.48 2.84 -15.01
CA ASN A 23 16.74 2.30 -15.53
C ASN A 23 17.81 2.16 -14.43
N LYS A 24 17.44 2.33 -13.15
CA LYS A 24 18.36 2.17 -12.02
C LYS A 24 18.24 0.76 -11.44
N GLU A 25 19.33 0.25 -10.90
CA GLU A 25 19.30 -0.93 -10.05
C GLU A 25 18.67 -0.52 -8.70
N LEU A 26 17.57 -1.17 -8.34
CA LEU A 26 16.80 -0.81 -7.14
C LEU A 26 17.03 -1.84 -6.06
N ASN A 27 17.32 -1.37 -4.85
CA ASN A 27 17.24 -2.23 -3.68
C ASN A 27 15.78 -2.58 -3.35
N ILE A 28 15.57 -3.58 -2.48
CA ILE A 28 14.24 -4.09 -2.18
C ILE A 28 13.32 -3.05 -1.53
N VAL A 29 13.88 -2.12 -0.75
CA VAL A 29 13.13 -1.04 -0.08
C VAL A 29 12.64 -0.03 -1.11
N GLN A 30 13.50 0.35 -2.06
CA GLN A 30 13.13 1.21 -3.19
C GLN A 30 12.05 0.56 -4.05
N PHE A 31 12.24 -0.72 -4.41
CA PHE A 31 11.25 -1.48 -5.18
C PHE A 31 9.89 -1.53 -4.48
N PHE A 32 9.89 -1.83 -3.18
CA PHE A 32 8.69 -1.83 -2.34
C PHE A 32 7.96 -0.48 -2.37
N CYS A 33 8.69 0.62 -2.12
CA CYS A 33 8.09 1.95 -2.04
C CYS A 33 7.54 2.41 -3.39
N ILE A 34 8.27 2.17 -4.49
CA ILE A 34 7.80 2.51 -5.85
C ILE A 34 6.57 1.70 -6.22
N GLY A 35 6.54 0.40 -5.89
CA GLY A 35 5.37 -0.45 -6.14
C GLY A 35 4.11 0.08 -5.46
N LEU A 36 4.23 0.52 -4.20
CA LEU A 36 3.12 1.14 -3.47
C LEU A 36 2.74 2.53 -4.01
N LEU A 37 3.71 3.36 -4.42
CA LEU A 37 3.42 4.66 -5.05
C LEU A 37 2.68 4.50 -6.38
N GLU A 38 3.10 3.58 -7.24
CA GLU A 38 2.41 3.30 -8.50
C GLU A 38 0.99 2.76 -8.27
N ARG A 39 0.82 1.87 -7.29
CA ARG A 39 -0.51 1.39 -6.91
C ARG A 39 -1.39 2.52 -6.38
N LEU A 40 -0.83 3.42 -5.56
CA LEU A 40 -1.53 4.60 -5.04
C LEU A 40 -1.93 5.57 -6.16
N LYS A 41 -1.06 5.79 -7.14
CA LYS A 41 -1.33 6.59 -8.34
C LYS A 41 -2.50 6.01 -9.14
N ASN A 42 -2.45 4.72 -9.45
CA ASN A 42 -3.48 4.04 -10.23
C ASN A 42 -4.83 3.99 -9.50
N THR A 43 -4.80 3.75 -8.19
CA THR A 43 -5.96 3.86 -7.30
C THR A 43 -6.56 5.27 -7.37
N SER A 44 -5.71 6.30 -7.33
CA SER A 44 -6.16 7.69 -7.34
C SER A 44 -6.76 8.10 -8.68
N LEU A 45 -6.19 7.64 -9.79
CA LEU A 45 -6.76 7.82 -11.13
C LEU A 45 -8.15 7.18 -11.24
N ALA A 46 -8.28 5.93 -10.79
CA ALA A 46 -9.56 5.21 -10.82
C ALA A 46 -10.63 5.90 -9.96
N LEU A 47 -10.27 6.28 -8.72
CA LEU A 47 -11.19 7.00 -7.83
C LEU A 47 -11.62 8.34 -8.40
N LYS A 48 -10.69 9.12 -8.98
CA LYS A 48 -11.03 10.41 -9.59
C LYS A 48 -12.08 10.21 -10.69
N ALA A 49 -11.87 9.24 -11.58
CA ALA A 49 -12.80 8.94 -12.66
C ALA A 49 -14.19 8.50 -12.16
N LEU A 50 -14.27 7.80 -11.03
CA LEU A 50 -15.53 7.42 -10.40
C LEU A 50 -16.22 8.61 -9.72
N LEU A 51 -15.46 9.40 -8.96
CA LEU A 51 -15.95 10.57 -8.23
C LEU A 51 -16.47 11.67 -9.17
N ASP A 52 -15.83 11.87 -10.32
CA ASP A 52 -16.29 12.82 -11.34
C ASP A 52 -17.72 12.50 -11.84
N LYS A 53 -18.18 11.24 -11.68
CA LYS A 53 -19.50 10.77 -12.13
C LYS A 53 -20.46 10.44 -10.98
N ILE A 54 -20.01 10.50 -9.73
CA ILE A 54 -20.73 9.91 -8.59
C ILE A 54 -22.08 10.59 -8.31
N ASN A 55 -22.19 11.90 -8.56
CA ASN A 55 -23.44 12.63 -8.41
C ASN A 55 -24.50 12.22 -9.44
N SER A 56 -24.07 11.83 -10.65
CA SER A 56 -24.96 11.35 -11.71
C SER A 56 -25.26 9.85 -11.61
N ASN A 57 -24.41 9.09 -10.90
CA ASN A 57 -24.59 7.67 -10.66
C ASN A 57 -24.12 7.29 -9.25
N PRO A 58 -25.02 7.40 -8.24
CA PRO A 58 -24.69 7.11 -6.84
C PRO A 58 -24.20 5.69 -6.58
N SER A 59 -24.54 4.71 -7.43
CA SER A 59 -24.07 3.32 -7.29
C SER A 59 -22.54 3.17 -7.42
N LEU A 60 -21.86 4.17 -7.98
CA LEU A 60 -20.40 4.21 -8.06
C LEU A 60 -19.72 4.34 -6.68
N GLU A 61 -20.45 4.70 -5.62
CA GLU A 61 -19.96 4.69 -4.24
C GLU A 61 -19.40 3.32 -3.85
N PHE A 62 -20.10 2.24 -4.21
CA PHE A 62 -19.68 0.88 -3.90
C PHE A 62 -18.33 0.54 -4.54
N ALA A 63 -18.16 0.89 -5.82
CA ALA A 63 -16.90 0.71 -6.55
C ALA A 63 -15.77 1.54 -5.93
N CYS A 64 -16.06 2.78 -5.52
CA CYS A 64 -15.09 3.60 -4.78
C CYS A 64 -14.66 2.91 -3.48
N GLY A 65 -15.62 2.34 -2.75
CA GLY A 65 -15.38 1.64 -1.50
C GLY A 65 -14.43 0.45 -1.63
N ILE A 66 -14.61 -0.39 -2.66
CA ILE A 66 -13.71 -1.53 -2.93
C ILE A 66 -12.27 -1.05 -3.19
N ILE A 67 -12.12 0.00 -3.99
CA ILE A 67 -10.80 0.57 -4.32
C ILE A 67 -10.15 1.17 -3.07
N ILE A 68 -10.93 1.91 -2.27
CA ILE A 68 -10.47 2.52 -1.02
C ILE A 68 -10.04 1.47 -0.01
N ARG A 69 -10.79 0.35 0.14
CA ARG A 69 -10.40 -0.76 1.03
C ARG A 69 -8.97 -1.21 0.77
N SER A 70 -8.63 -1.42 -0.49
CA SER A 70 -7.29 -1.85 -0.90
C SER A 70 -6.21 -0.84 -0.53
N ALA A 71 -6.46 0.45 -0.76
CA ALA A 71 -5.52 1.51 -0.43
C ALA A 71 -5.39 1.76 1.09
N LEU A 72 -6.44 1.51 1.88
CA LEU A 72 -6.37 1.56 3.34
C LEU A 72 -5.52 0.43 3.93
N LEU A 73 -5.55 -0.76 3.31
CA LEU A 73 -4.61 -1.83 3.66
C LEU A 73 -3.16 -1.41 3.36
N ASP A 74 -2.92 -0.82 2.19
CA ASP A 74 -1.59 -0.30 1.84
C ASP A 74 -1.14 0.78 2.84
N LYS A 75 -2.05 1.66 3.30
CA LYS A 75 -1.75 2.63 4.36
C LYS A 75 -1.38 1.95 5.68
N LEU A 76 -2.06 0.88 6.10
CA LEU A 76 -1.70 0.12 7.30
C LEU A 76 -0.28 -0.47 7.20
N ILE A 77 0.07 -1.00 6.02
CA ILE A 77 1.41 -1.49 5.73
C ILE A 77 2.43 -0.34 5.84
N VAL A 78 2.16 0.80 5.21
CA VAL A 78 3.05 1.97 5.22
C VAL A 78 3.21 2.58 6.62
N LEU A 79 2.17 2.57 7.45
CA LEU A 79 2.29 3.00 8.85
C LEU A 79 3.19 2.06 9.67
N ASN A 80 3.12 0.76 9.43
CA ASN A 80 4.04 -0.19 10.05
C ASN A 80 5.47 0.00 9.54
N LEU A 81 5.67 0.31 8.25
CA LEU A 81 7.00 0.70 7.75
C LEU A 81 7.52 1.94 8.47
N TYR A 82 6.69 2.99 8.59
CA TYR A 82 7.08 4.22 9.27
C TYR A 82 7.49 3.98 10.73
N GLU A 83 6.76 3.11 11.44
CA GLU A 83 7.12 2.70 12.80
C GLU A 83 8.49 2.00 12.84
N VAL A 84 8.76 1.08 11.90
CA VAL A 84 10.07 0.40 11.80
C VAL A 84 11.19 1.41 11.54
N LEU A 85 10.99 2.34 10.60
CA LEU A 85 11.95 3.41 10.31
C LEU A 85 12.21 4.30 11.52
N SER A 86 11.13 4.71 12.22
CA SER A 86 11.22 5.59 13.39
C SER A 86 11.95 4.92 14.55
N LYS A 87 11.67 3.63 14.81
CA LYS A 87 12.38 2.85 15.83
C LYS A 87 13.87 2.76 15.53
N ASN A 88 14.25 2.47 14.29
CA ASN A 88 15.64 2.35 13.87
C ASN A 88 16.45 3.65 14.07
N GLN A 89 15.80 4.83 14.08
CA GLN A 89 16.49 6.09 14.39
C GLN A 89 16.84 6.25 15.87
N THR A 90 16.16 5.53 16.76
CA THR A 90 16.32 5.65 18.22
C THR A 90 17.10 4.50 18.86
N THR A 91 17.41 3.46 18.09
CA THR A 91 18.15 2.28 18.57
C THR A 91 19.65 2.43 18.36
N SER A 92 20.44 1.86 19.28
CA SER A 92 21.91 1.87 19.25
C SER A 92 22.55 0.78 18.37
N ILE A 93 21.75 0.12 17.51
CA ILE A 93 22.23 -0.93 16.60
C ILE A 93 22.95 -0.30 15.40
N THR A 94 23.73 -1.10 14.67
CA THR A 94 24.50 -0.63 13.51
C THR A 94 23.60 -0.27 12.32
N GLU A 95 24.08 0.59 11.41
CA GLU A 95 23.31 0.95 10.20
C GLU A 95 23.01 -0.26 9.32
N SER A 96 23.94 -1.22 9.22
CA SER A 96 23.70 -2.47 8.50
C SER A 96 22.56 -3.30 9.10
N GLU A 97 22.46 -3.37 10.43
CA GLU A 97 21.35 -4.05 11.10
C GLU A 97 20.01 -3.31 10.88
N LYS A 98 20.02 -1.97 10.89
CA LYS A 98 18.83 -1.17 10.60
C LYS A 98 18.31 -1.41 9.18
N GLU A 99 19.22 -1.41 8.20
CA GLU A 99 18.90 -1.70 6.80
C GLU A 99 18.30 -3.10 6.66
N GLU A 100 18.88 -4.10 7.32
CA GLU A 100 18.40 -5.49 7.26
C GLU A 100 17.01 -5.65 7.90
N ILE A 101 16.70 -4.94 8.99
CA ILE A 101 15.35 -4.92 9.58
C ILE A 101 14.32 -4.38 8.59
N VAL A 102 14.62 -3.27 7.91
CA VAL A 102 13.69 -2.64 6.96
C VAL A 102 13.55 -3.48 5.69
N LYS A 103 14.65 -4.07 5.22
CA LYS A 103 14.65 -5.03 4.12
C LYS A 103 13.78 -6.24 4.43
N ASN A 104 13.94 -6.86 5.61
CA ASN A 104 13.12 -8.00 6.02
C ASN A 104 11.62 -7.64 6.11
N PHE A 105 11.29 -6.44 6.61
CA PHE A 105 9.90 -5.97 6.59
C PHE A 105 9.36 -5.87 5.16
N CYS A 106 10.11 -5.25 4.24
CA CYS A 106 9.68 -5.09 2.85
C CYS A 106 9.53 -6.45 2.15
N GLU A 107 10.45 -7.39 2.38
CA GLU A 107 10.38 -8.73 1.82
C GLU A 107 9.18 -9.52 2.37
N GLU A 108 8.89 -9.41 3.68
CA GLU A 108 7.70 -10.02 4.29
C GLU A 108 6.43 -9.52 3.59
N MET A 109 6.29 -8.21 3.37
CA MET A 109 5.12 -7.63 2.72
C MET A 109 5.02 -7.99 1.22
N LEU A 110 6.14 -8.03 0.50
CA LEU A 110 6.16 -8.40 -0.92
C LEU A 110 5.84 -9.88 -1.16
N SER A 111 6.08 -10.74 -0.17
CA SER A 111 5.85 -12.18 -0.27
C SER A 111 4.38 -12.59 -0.25
N ASP A 112 3.49 -11.70 0.19
CA ASP A 112 2.10 -11.99 0.55
C ASP A 112 1.31 -12.70 -0.58
N GLY A 113 1.44 -12.19 -1.80
CA GLY A 113 0.74 -12.72 -2.98
C GLY A 113 1.32 -14.03 -3.52
N LEU A 114 2.52 -14.44 -3.09
CA LEU A 114 3.20 -15.62 -3.64
C LEU A 114 2.48 -16.91 -3.25
N ALA A 115 2.10 -17.05 -1.98
CA ALA A 115 1.40 -18.24 -1.49
C ALA A 115 0.04 -18.42 -2.17
N HIS A 116 -0.70 -17.33 -2.39
CA HIS A 116 -1.98 -17.37 -3.11
C HIS A 116 -1.81 -17.77 -4.57
N THR A 117 -0.79 -17.23 -5.25
CA THR A 117 -0.47 -17.57 -6.63
C THR A 117 -0.12 -19.06 -6.76
N LEU A 118 0.71 -19.60 -5.86
CA LEU A 118 1.07 -21.02 -5.87
C LEU A 118 -0.14 -21.93 -5.61
N LYS A 119 -1.01 -21.56 -4.65
CA LYS A 119 -2.27 -22.27 -4.40
C LYS A 119 -3.17 -22.29 -5.63
N TYR A 120 -3.29 -21.17 -6.35
CA TYR A 120 -4.05 -21.11 -7.59
C TYR A 120 -3.47 -22.04 -8.66
N VAL A 121 -2.16 -22.01 -8.90
CA VAL A 121 -1.52 -22.89 -9.90
C VAL A 121 -1.77 -24.36 -9.56
N LYS A 122 -1.71 -24.74 -8.27
CA LYS A 122 -2.05 -26.09 -7.83
C LYS A 122 -3.52 -26.42 -8.09
N ALA A 123 -4.43 -25.53 -7.72
CA ALA A 123 -5.87 -25.71 -7.98
C ALA A 123 -6.16 -25.86 -9.48
N ALA A 124 -5.52 -25.06 -10.33
CA ALA A 124 -5.63 -25.17 -11.79
C ALA A 124 -5.16 -26.55 -12.30
N LYS A 125 -4.10 -27.11 -11.72
CA LYS A 125 -3.70 -28.50 -12.01
C LYS A 125 -4.73 -29.51 -11.50
N ASP A 126 -5.30 -29.31 -10.33
CA ASP A 126 -6.25 -30.26 -9.73
C ASP A 126 -7.56 -30.35 -10.52
N VAL A 127 -7.94 -29.28 -11.24
CA VAL A 127 -9.05 -29.27 -12.19
C VAL A 127 -8.63 -29.48 -13.64
N ASN A 128 -7.41 -29.96 -13.89
CA ASN A 128 -6.86 -30.27 -15.23
C ASN A 128 -6.80 -29.08 -16.21
N LEU A 129 -6.79 -27.84 -15.74
CA LEU A 129 -6.56 -26.66 -16.59
C LEU A 129 -5.10 -26.58 -17.07
N ILE A 130 -4.17 -27.19 -16.33
CA ILE A 130 -2.77 -27.34 -16.73
C ILE A 130 -2.28 -28.77 -16.49
N THR A 131 -1.29 -29.19 -17.27
CA THR A 131 -0.65 -30.50 -17.12
C THR A 131 0.33 -30.52 -15.95
N HIS A 132 0.67 -31.71 -15.45
CA HIS A 132 1.71 -31.87 -14.43
C HIS A 132 3.08 -31.34 -14.89
N LYS A 133 3.44 -31.55 -16.16
CA LYS A 133 4.67 -30.99 -16.75
C LYS A 133 4.67 -29.45 -16.68
N LYS A 134 3.52 -28.81 -16.95
CA LYS A 134 3.41 -27.35 -16.89
C LYS A 134 3.48 -26.82 -15.45
N LEU A 135 2.90 -27.55 -14.49
CA LEU A 135 3.02 -27.25 -13.06
C LEU A 135 4.49 -27.19 -12.62
N LEU A 136 5.28 -28.22 -12.97
CA LEU A 136 6.71 -28.31 -12.65
C LEU A 136 7.49 -27.11 -13.22
N GLU A 137 7.23 -26.78 -14.49
CA GLU A 137 7.86 -25.65 -15.17
C GLU A 137 7.53 -24.32 -14.48
N ILE A 138 6.25 -24.10 -14.16
CA ILE A 138 5.80 -22.87 -13.47
C ILE A 138 6.49 -22.76 -12.12
N PHE A 139 6.47 -23.80 -11.28
CA PHE A 139 7.07 -23.76 -9.96
C PHE A 139 8.59 -23.54 -10.02
N LYS A 140 9.30 -24.24 -10.91
CA LYS A 140 10.74 -24.04 -11.10
C LYS A 140 11.07 -22.61 -11.56
N ASN A 141 10.32 -22.07 -12.51
CA ASN A 141 10.52 -20.70 -13.00
C ASN A 141 10.20 -19.65 -11.92
N PHE A 142 9.15 -19.89 -11.12
CA PHE A 142 8.75 -18.99 -10.05
C PHE A 142 9.81 -18.93 -8.94
N VAL A 143 10.30 -20.08 -8.49
CA VAL A 143 11.36 -20.16 -7.46
C VAL A 143 12.67 -19.58 -7.96
N SER A 144 13.08 -19.87 -9.20
CA SER A 144 14.34 -19.34 -9.75
C SER A 144 14.32 -17.82 -9.90
N LYS A 145 13.22 -17.23 -10.35
CA LYS A 145 13.07 -15.78 -10.51
C LYS A 145 12.99 -15.04 -9.17
N HIS A 146 12.43 -15.67 -8.15
CA HIS A 146 12.11 -15.04 -6.86
C HIS A 146 12.77 -15.76 -5.68
N LYS A 147 14.01 -16.23 -5.87
CA LYS A 147 14.74 -17.11 -4.95
C LYS A 147 14.80 -16.62 -3.50
N ILE A 148 14.87 -15.30 -3.29
CA ILE A 148 14.94 -14.73 -1.94
C ILE A 148 13.68 -15.05 -1.11
N PHE A 149 12.53 -15.25 -1.75
CA PHE A 149 11.23 -15.48 -1.10
C PHE A 149 10.89 -16.94 -0.83
N PHE A 150 11.68 -17.90 -1.34
CA PHE A 150 11.39 -19.33 -1.23
C PHE A 150 12.45 -20.08 -0.45
N GLU A 151 12.02 -21.10 0.28
CA GLU A 151 12.90 -22.15 0.79
C GLU A 151 13.52 -22.96 -0.37
N PRO A 152 14.63 -23.69 -0.15
CA PRO A 152 15.19 -24.59 -1.16
C PRO A 152 14.13 -25.53 -1.73
N TYR A 153 13.99 -25.56 -3.06
CA TYR A 153 12.94 -26.31 -3.75
C TYR A 153 13.48 -27.57 -4.43
N ALA A 154 12.82 -28.71 -4.17
CA ALA A 154 13.22 -30.02 -4.66
C ALA A 154 12.95 -30.27 -6.16
N ASN A 155 12.20 -29.39 -6.84
CA ASN A 155 11.78 -29.55 -8.24
C ASN A 155 10.98 -30.83 -8.54
N ASP A 156 10.24 -31.33 -7.55
CA ASP A 156 9.45 -32.57 -7.59
C ASP A 156 7.95 -32.35 -7.86
N GLY A 157 7.53 -31.09 -8.02
CA GLY A 157 6.11 -30.73 -8.24
C GLY A 157 5.32 -30.56 -6.96
N SER A 158 5.96 -30.73 -5.79
CA SER A 158 5.43 -30.21 -4.53
C SER A 158 5.28 -28.69 -4.62
N MET A 159 4.38 -28.13 -3.82
CA MET A 159 4.17 -26.69 -3.77
C MET A 159 5.39 -26.02 -3.10
N PRO A 160 6.06 -25.04 -3.74
CA PRO A 160 7.14 -24.31 -3.11
C PRO A 160 6.70 -23.66 -1.79
N VAL A 161 7.62 -23.63 -0.81
CA VAL A 161 7.36 -23.03 0.50
C VAL A 161 7.89 -21.60 0.50
N VAL A 162 7.00 -20.63 0.74
CA VAL A 162 7.37 -19.22 0.92
C VAL A 162 8.04 -19.08 2.30
N LYS A 163 9.22 -18.45 2.35
CA LYS A 163 9.98 -18.20 3.59
C LYS A 163 9.21 -17.35 4.60
N TYR A 164 8.56 -16.32 4.10
CA TYR A 164 7.85 -15.34 4.90
C TYR A 164 6.41 -15.78 5.13
N LYS A 165 5.90 -15.53 6.33
CA LYS A 165 4.51 -15.85 6.70
C LYS A 165 3.60 -14.69 6.32
N TYR A 166 2.41 -15.03 5.84
CA TYR A 166 1.31 -14.09 5.62
C TYR A 166 1.12 -13.17 6.83
N THR A 167 1.11 -11.86 6.59
CA THR A 167 0.82 -10.88 7.63
C THR A 167 -0.57 -10.30 7.40
N SER A 168 -1.52 -10.77 8.21
CA SER A 168 -2.90 -10.35 8.09
C SER A 168 -3.08 -8.85 8.40
N PRO A 169 -4.11 -8.20 7.83
CA PRO A 169 -4.51 -6.86 8.22
C PRO A 169 -4.70 -6.70 9.74
N GLU A 170 -5.26 -7.71 10.39
CA GLU A 170 -5.43 -7.76 11.84
C GLU A 170 -4.07 -7.75 12.59
N LYS A 171 -3.07 -8.49 12.09
CA LYS A 171 -1.72 -8.50 12.65
C LYS A 171 -1.04 -7.14 12.49
N LEU A 172 -1.21 -6.47 11.35
CA LEU A 172 -0.72 -5.10 11.13
C LEU A 172 -1.38 -4.09 12.08
N PHE A 173 -2.70 -4.20 12.26
CA PHE A 173 -3.45 -3.40 13.21
C PHE A 173 -2.95 -3.60 14.64
N LYS A 174 -2.86 -4.86 15.10
CA LYS A 174 -2.38 -5.20 16.45
C LYS A 174 -0.95 -4.73 16.70
N LYS A 175 -0.06 -4.85 15.69
CA LYS A 175 1.29 -4.30 15.78
C LYS A 175 1.24 -2.79 16.00
N LEU A 176 0.52 -2.04 15.17
CA LEU A 176 0.44 -0.58 15.24
C LEU A 176 -0.24 -0.08 16.52
N ALA A 177 -1.27 -0.77 17.01
CA ALA A 177 -1.98 -0.43 18.25
C ALA A 177 -1.09 -0.46 19.51
N ASN A 178 0.04 -1.17 19.45
CA ASN A 178 1.03 -1.28 20.54
C ASN A 178 2.24 -0.34 20.37
N THR A 179 2.08 0.75 19.61
CA THR A 179 3.14 1.71 19.29
C THR A 179 2.74 3.13 19.68
N PRO A 180 3.67 4.11 19.66
CA PRO A 180 3.30 5.53 19.77
C PRO A 180 2.28 5.98 18.72
N LEU A 181 2.17 5.28 17.59
CA LEU A 181 1.23 5.54 16.51
C LEU A 181 -0.16 4.91 16.72
N LYS A 182 -0.48 4.39 17.91
CA LYS A 182 -1.74 3.68 18.20
C LYS A 182 -3.00 4.41 17.74
N ALA A 183 -3.02 5.75 17.79
CA ALA A 183 -4.17 6.54 17.34
C ALA A 183 -4.45 6.38 15.84
N LEU A 184 -3.41 6.11 15.04
CA LEU A 184 -3.52 5.86 13.60
C LEU A 184 -4.02 4.44 13.29
N SER A 185 -4.07 3.54 14.27
CA SER A 185 -4.59 2.17 14.09
C SER A 185 -6.11 2.13 13.81
N ASN A 186 -6.84 3.20 14.16
CA ASN A 186 -8.28 3.36 13.87
C ASN A 186 -8.59 3.35 12.36
N ILE A 187 -7.59 3.50 11.50
CA ILE A 187 -7.76 3.26 10.06
C ILE A 187 -8.27 1.84 9.77
N TYR A 188 -7.95 0.88 10.63
CA TYR A 188 -8.42 -0.50 10.52
C TYR A 188 -9.96 -0.58 10.57
N ASP A 189 -10.61 0.27 11.36
CA ASP A 189 -12.08 0.32 11.42
C ASP A 189 -12.66 0.78 10.07
N THR A 190 -12.00 1.75 9.42
CA THR A 190 -12.39 2.21 8.09
C THR A 190 -12.14 1.13 7.04
N TYR A 191 -11.03 0.41 7.14
CA TYR A 191 -10.75 -0.77 6.31
C TYR A 191 -11.83 -1.84 6.46
N LEU A 192 -12.23 -2.18 7.69
CA LEU A 192 -13.30 -3.15 7.96
C LEU A 192 -14.65 -2.67 7.44
N PHE A 193 -14.96 -1.37 7.58
CA PHE A 193 -16.17 -0.79 7.03
C PHE A 193 -16.26 -0.98 5.51
N PHE A 194 -15.18 -0.74 4.76
CA PHE A 194 -15.16 -0.96 3.32
C PHE A 194 -15.05 -2.46 2.95
N SER A 195 -14.59 -3.30 3.88
CA SER A 195 -14.50 -4.75 3.68
C SER A 195 -15.84 -5.45 3.49
N LYS A 196 -16.93 -4.85 3.99
CA LYS A 196 -18.29 -5.37 3.77
C LYS A 196 -18.68 -5.42 2.29
N TYR A 197 -18.05 -4.62 1.43
CA TYR A 197 -18.38 -4.60 0.00
C TYR A 197 -17.95 -5.89 -0.72
N ASP A 198 -17.01 -6.64 -0.14
CA ASP A 198 -16.62 -7.97 -0.66
C ASP A 198 -17.42 -9.12 -0.03
N HIS A 199 -18.32 -8.82 0.91
CA HIS A 199 -19.07 -9.83 1.66
C HIS A 199 -20.56 -9.52 1.69
N PHE A 200 -21.34 -10.31 0.95
CA PHE A 200 -22.80 -10.27 1.09
C PHE A 200 -23.19 -10.75 2.50
N GLY A 201 -23.82 -9.87 3.28
CA GLY A 201 -24.19 -10.17 4.65
C GLY A 201 -24.93 -9.04 5.37
N ILE A 202 -25.26 -9.25 6.63
CA ILE A 202 -26.08 -8.31 7.43
C ILE A 202 -25.42 -6.92 7.52
N LEU A 203 -24.10 -6.85 7.65
CA LEU A 203 -23.38 -5.57 7.69
C LEU A 203 -23.46 -4.80 6.37
N TYR A 204 -23.48 -5.50 5.23
CA TYR A 204 -23.71 -4.85 3.93
C TYR A 204 -25.10 -4.22 3.88
N TYR A 205 -26.13 -4.94 4.35
CA TYR A 205 -27.50 -4.43 4.42
C TYR A 205 -27.65 -3.22 5.36
N GLU A 206 -27.02 -3.24 6.53
CA GLU A 206 -27.09 -2.09 7.46
C GLU A 206 -26.44 -0.83 6.89
N VAL A 207 -25.34 -0.98 6.16
CA VAL A 207 -24.67 0.19 5.57
C VAL A 207 -25.37 0.72 4.32
N SER A 208 -26.00 -0.14 3.52
CA SER A 208 -26.78 0.33 2.36
C SER A 208 -27.93 1.27 2.75
N LYS A 209 -28.35 1.24 4.03
CA LYS A 209 -29.35 2.14 4.62
C LYS A 209 -28.77 3.44 5.19
N GLN A 210 -27.44 3.60 5.27
CA GLN A 210 -26.84 4.86 5.70
C GLN A 210 -27.17 5.98 4.71
N LYS A 211 -27.19 7.22 5.20
CA LYS A 211 -27.43 8.36 4.31
C LYS A 211 -26.27 8.45 3.33
N TYR A 212 -26.60 8.64 2.05
CA TYR A 212 -25.60 8.75 0.99
C TYR A 212 -24.52 9.81 1.28
N ILE A 213 -24.89 10.95 1.90
CA ILE A 213 -23.93 11.99 2.29
C ILE A 213 -22.89 11.51 3.31
N GLU A 214 -23.26 10.60 4.22
CA GLU A 214 -22.34 10.03 5.22
C GLU A 214 -21.36 9.06 4.56
N GLN A 215 -21.80 8.33 3.53
CA GLN A 215 -20.93 7.46 2.73
C GLN A 215 -19.90 8.31 1.95
N LEU A 216 -20.34 9.41 1.34
CA LEU A 216 -19.45 10.34 0.63
C LEU A 216 -18.43 11.03 1.55
N ASP A 217 -18.84 11.39 2.78
CA ASP A 217 -17.94 11.94 3.79
C ASP A 217 -16.85 10.93 4.19
N ARG A 218 -17.23 9.65 4.40
CA ARG A 218 -16.27 8.57 4.68
C ARG A 218 -15.28 8.37 3.54
N ILE A 219 -15.76 8.36 2.29
CA ILE A 219 -14.89 8.29 1.10
C ILE A 219 -13.90 9.45 1.10
N SER A 220 -14.38 10.67 1.33
CA SER A 220 -13.54 11.87 1.33
C SER A 220 -12.46 11.82 2.42
N LYS A 221 -12.83 11.41 3.64
CA LYS A 221 -11.89 11.21 4.74
C LYS A 221 -10.88 10.11 4.47
N ALA A 222 -11.29 9.02 3.82
CA ALA A 222 -10.37 7.94 3.46
C ALA A 222 -9.34 8.39 2.40
N ILE A 223 -9.77 9.17 1.40
CA ILE A 223 -8.87 9.74 0.39
C ILE A 223 -7.84 10.68 1.00
N GLU A 224 -8.22 11.45 2.03
CA GLU A 224 -7.29 12.33 2.74
C GLU A 224 -6.06 11.57 3.30
N LEU A 225 -6.27 10.33 3.76
CA LEU A 225 -5.20 9.49 4.32
C LEU A 225 -4.14 9.11 3.28
N PHE A 226 -4.48 9.13 1.99
CA PHE A 226 -3.60 8.73 0.90
C PHE A 226 -2.43 9.70 0.74
N VAL A 227 -2.66 11.00 1.01
CA VAL A 227 -1.60 12.02 1.03
C VAL A 227 -0.52 11.65 2.05
N GLY A 228 -0.94 11.21 3.23
CA GLY A 228 -0.01 10.74 4.25
C GLY A 228 0.68 9.42 3.85
N THR A 229 0.04 8.54 3.07
CA THR A 229 0.72 7.35 2.52
C THR A 229 1.85 7.78 1.60
N GLN A 230 1.55 8.67 0.65
CA GLN A 230 2.52 9.16 -0.32
C GLN A 230 3.72 9.84 0.35
N SER A 231 3.47 10.70 1.34
CA SER A 231 4.55 11.39 2.07
C SER A 231 5.48 10.43 2.80
N ILE A 232 4.96 9.41 3.48
CA ILE A 232 5.78 8.38 4.15
C ILE A 232 6.59 7.57 3.14
N LEU A 233 6.00 7.20 2.00
CA LEU A 233 6.69 6.43 0.96
C LEU A 233 7.86 7.24 0.34
N HIS A 234 7.68 8.53 0.12
CA HIS A 234 8.78 9.39 -0.36
C HIS A 234 9.84 9.63 0.70
N LEU A 235 9.47 9.76 1.98
CA LEU A 235 10.44 9.80 3.08
C LEU A 235 11.30 8.54 3.08
N ALA A 236 10.67 7.36 2.98
CA ALA A 236 11.39 6.10 2.90
C ALA A 236 12.31 6.06 1.66
N LEU A 237 11.84 6.48 0.48
CA LEU A 237 12.68 6.54 -0.71
C LEU A 237 13.89 7.47 -0.54
N ARG A 238 13.70 8.64 0.05
CA ARG A 238 14.78 9.59 0.36
C ARG A 238 15.85 8.95 1.24
N MET A 239 15.43 8.26 2.31
CA MET A 239 16.37 7.57 3.22
C MET A 239 17.21 6.50 2.53
N TYR A 240 16.68 5.84 1.48
CA TYR A 240 17.32 4.72 0.80
C TYR A 240 17.87 5.04 -0.60
N SER A 241 17.94 6.32 -0.97
CA SER A 241 18.41 6.76 -2.29
C SER A 241 19.53 7.79 -2.26
N GLY A 242 20.15 8.00 -1.08
CA GLY A 242 21.28 8.92 -0.92
C GLY A 242 20.93 10.35 -1.32
N ASN A 243 21.78 10.98 -2.14
CA ASN A 243 21.65 12.38 -2.55
C ASN A 243 20.83 12.58 -3.85
N ASP A 244 19.89 11.69 -4.16
CA ASP A 244 19.02 11.85 -5.33
C ASP A 244 18.11 13.09 -5.18
N SER A 245 18.45 14.17 -5.89
CA SER A 245 17.80 15.47 -5.75
C SER A 245 16.31 15.43 -6.08
N PHE A 246 15.91 14.63 -7.06
CA PHE A 246 14.50 14.48 -7.43
C PHE A 246 13.69 13.83 -6.30
N LEU A 247 14.22 12.77 -5.69
CA LEU A 247 13.53 12.10 -4.58
C LEU A 247 13.47 12.96 -3.32
N ASN A 248 14.52 13.75 -3.07
CA ASN A 248 14.52 14.74 -1.99
C ASN A 248 13.43 15.80 -2.21
N GLU A 249 13.34 16.36 -3.42
CA GLU A 249 12.31 17.33 -3.78
C GLU A 249 10.90 16.76 -3.65
N GLN A 250 10.65 15.53 -4.13
CA GLN A 250 9.33 14.90 -3.98
C GLN A 250 8.97 14.64 -2.51
N SER A 251 9.95 14.25 -1.69
CA SER A 251 9.76 14.10 -0.24
C SER A 251 9.39 15.42 0.42
N ASP A 252 10.06 16.53 0.07
CA ASP A 252 9.79 17.85 0.62
C ASP A 252 8.41 18.37 0.19
N ILE A 253 8.05 18.24 -1.10
CA ILE A 253 6.75 18.66 -1.64
C ILE A 253 5.61 17.91 -0.94
N THR A 254 5.74 16.59 -0.80
CA THR A 254 4.66 15.76 -0.22
C THR A 254 4.54 15.93 1.29
N ALA A 255 5.64 16.15 2.00
CA ALA A 255 5.63 16.52 3.41
C ALA A 255 4.98 17.91 3.62
N GLN A 256 5.35 18.91 2.81
CA GLN A 256 4.76 20.24 2.89
C GLN A 256 3.26 20.23 2.59
N TYR A 257 2.84 19.46 1.57
CA TYR A 257 1.43 19.34 1.24
C TYR A 257 0.63 18.67 2.36
N LEU A 258 1.16 17.59 2.94
CA LEU A 258 0.57 16.94 4.11
C LEU A 258 0.39 17.92 5.27
N ASP A 259 1.45 18.66 5.60
CA ASP A 259 1.43 19.63 6.69
C ASP A 259 0.39 20.73 6.44
N VAL A 260 0.49 21.44 5.31
CA VAL A 260 -0.32 22.63 5.03
C VAL A 260 -1.78 22.30 4.71
N LYS A 261 -2.08 21.15 4.10
CA LYS A 261 -3.43 20.83 3.61
C LYS A 261 -4.22 19.92 4.53
N ILE A 262 -3.52 19.07 5.30
CA ILE A 262 -4.15 18.04 6.13
C ILE A 262 -3.98 18.36 7.61
N LEU A 263 -2.75 18.49 8.08
CA LEU A 263 -2.45 18.59 9.51
C LEU A 263 -2.74 20.00 10.05
N ASN A 264 -2.39 21.02 9.27
CA ASN A 264 -2.45 22.43 9.66
C ASN A 264 -3.15 23.29 8.59
N PRO A 265 -4.41 22.99 8.20
CA PRO A 265 -5.11 23.67 7.11
C PRO A 265 -5.35 25.17 7.33
N ASN A 266 -5.22 25.66 8.57
CA ASN A 266 -5.43 27.06 8.94
C ASN A 266 -4.14 27.89 8.99
N LEU A 267 -2.96 27.27 8.89
CA LEU A 267 -1.69 28.01 8.78
C LEU A 267 -1.59 28.58 7.36
N LYS A 268 -1.80 29.89 7.22
CA LYS A 268 -1.57 30.60 5.96
C LYS A 268 -0.16 30.28 5.48
N SER A 269 -0.05 29.70 4.28
CA SER A 269 1.20 29.28 3.66
C SER A 269 2.26 30.38 3.81
N LEU A 270 3.27 30.13 4.64
CA LEU A 270 4.49 30.92 4.66
C LEU A 270 5.05 30.84 3.23
N LYS A 271 5.05 31.98 2.55
CA LYS A 271 5.59 32.10 1.19
C LYS A 271 7.01 31.56 1.20
N VAL A 272 7.23 30.41 0.56
CA VAL A 272 8.56 29.93 0.23
C VAL A 272 9.17 31.00 -0.69
N LYS A 273 10.17 31.73 -0.18
CA LYS A 273 10.98 32.61 -1.01
C LYS A 273 11.70 31.72 -2.02
N LYS A 274 11.44 31.96 -3.30
CA LYS A 274 12.26 31.47 -4.41
C LYS A 274 13.67 32.02 -4.30
#